data_AF-A2GWC1-F1
#
_entry.id   AF-A2GWC1-F1
#
_cell.length_a   1.000
_cell.length_b   1.000
_cell.length_c   1.000
_cell.angle_alpha   90.00
_cell.angle_beta   90.00
_cell.angle_gamma   90.00
#
_symmetry.space_group_name_H-M   'P 1'
#
loop_
_entity.id
_entity.type
_entity.pdbx_description
1 polymer ?
#
loop_
_entity_poly.entity_id
_entity_poly.type
_entity_poly.pdbx_seq_one_letter_code
_entity_poly.pdbx_strand_id
1 'polypeptide(L)'
;IVVTSYSSTFVIWDAFSGTIHCKVDLSENIVTSKFDESSGLVWVLTEISLYLYSINGSHLAHREFNKSKTSSLSVFRLSNSESIRYSLVGFVNGNIILTSYRADYSFIEIKELESPHQHKIVSLQIHGSNTCFTSSDSDLNVTLWTSIGVLSPHFRHELLTRCPICGSISSEQCQSCSRHCCKRCCINGTCLFCTGLSLYV
;
A
#
# COMPACT_ATOMS: atom_id res chain seq x y z
N ILE A 1 -18.30 7.50 1.06
CA ILE A 1 -17.97 7.27 -0.36
C ILE A 1 -16.95 6.16 -0.45
N VAL A 2 -17.15 5.21 -1.36
CA VAL A 2 -16.29 4.04 -1.60
C VAL A 2 -16.07 3.91 -3.10
N VAL A 3 -14.90 3.38 -3.47
CA VAL A 3 -14.60 3.00 -4.85
C VAL A 3 -14.45 1.50 -4.93
N THR A 4 -15.21 0.88 -5.83
CA THR A 4 -15.15 -0.55 -6.10
C THR A 4 -14.90 -0.76 -7.59
N SER A 5 -14.00 -1.67 -7.93
CA SER A 5 -13.67 -2.03 -9.32
C SER A 5 -13.91 -3.51 -9.57
N TYR A 6 -14.37 -3.82 -10.78
CA TYR A 6 -14.54 -5.18 -11.29
C TYR A 6 -14.35 -5.20 -12.81
N SER A 7 -13.52 -6.12 -13.29
CA SER A 7 -13.11 -6.17 -14.71
C SER A 7 -12.65 -4.78 -15.17
N SER A 8 -13.22 -4.21 -16.24
CA SER A 8 -12.82 -2.91 -16.75
C SER A 8 -13.66 -1.73 -16.23
N THR A 9 -14.51 -1.95 -15.23
CA THR A 9 -15.42 -0.94 -14.70
C THR A 9 -15.07 -0.62 -13.25
N PHE A 10 -15.11 0.67 -12.87
CA PHE A 10 -15.20 1.06 -11.47
C PHE A 10 -16.41 1.94 -11.20
N VAL A 11 -16.90 1.86 -9.97
CA VAL A 11 -18.01 2.66 -9.46
C VAL A 11 -17.57 3.42 -8.22
N ILE A 12 -18.01 4.66 -8.15
CA ILE A 12 -17.95 5.51 -6.96
C ILE A 12 -19.36 5.53 -6.38
N TRP A 13 -19.50 5.13 -5.13
CA TRP A 13 -20.81 4.97 -4.52
C TRP A 13 -20.79 5.30 -3.04
N ASP A 14 -21.93 5.68 -2.50
CA ASP A 14 -22.11 5.83 -1.07
C ASP A 14 -22.52 4.49 -0.46
N ALA A 15 -21.62 3.89 0.31
CA ALA A 15 -21.84 2.61 0.95
C ALA A 15 -22.98 2.61 1.99
N PHE A 16 -23.33 3.77 2.54
CA PHE A 16 -24.40 3.86 3.54
C PHE A 16 -25.78 3.96 2.90
N SER A 17 -25.92 4.78 1.85
CA SER A 17 -27.19 4.87 1.12
C SER A 17 -27.35 3.80 0.04
N GLY A 18 -26.28 3.12 -0.37
CA GLY A 18 -26.27 2.18 -1.50
C GLY A 18 -26.38 2.87 -2.86
N THR A 19 -26.18 4.19 -2.93
CA THR A 19 -26.37 4.97 -4.16
C THR A 19 -25.08 5.04 -4.97
N ILE A 20 -25.16 4.68 -6.26
CA ILE A 20 -24.05 4.88 -7.20
C ILE A 20 -24.00 6.36 -7.58
N HIS A 21 -22.88 7.01 -7.27
CA HIS A 21 -22.61 8.40 -7.62
C HIS A 21 -22.10 8.51 -9.06
N CYS A 22 -21.17 7.63 -9.43
CA CYS A 22 -20.57 7.62 -10.76
C CYS A 22 -20.16 6.19 -11.16
N LYS A 23 -20.24 5.90 -12.46
CA LYS A 23 -19.73 4.69 -13.10
C LYS A 23 -18.80 5.09 -14.24
N VAL A 24 -17.63 4.48 -14.30
CA VAL A 24 -16.66 4.71 -15.37
C VAL A 24 -16.22 3.36 -15.94
N ASP A 25 -16.27 3.24 -17.26
CA ASP A 25 -15.83 2.07 -18.01
C ASP A 25 -14.49 2.38 -18.70
N LEU A 26 -13.52 1.48 -18.54
CA LEU A 26 -12.20 1.53 -19.18
C LEU A 26 -12.11 0.49 -20.30
N SER A 27 -11.12 0.66 -21.18
CA SER A 27 -10.79 -0.31 -22.22
C SER A 27 -10.00 -1.51 -21.71
N GLU A 28 -9.47 -1.44 -20.48
CA GLU A 28 -8.55 -2.43 -19.90
C GLU A 28 -9.09 -2.96 -18.57
N ASN A 29 -8.69 -4.19 -18.22
CA ASN A 29 -9.01 -4.75 -16.91
C ASN A 29 -8.29 -3.99 -15.79
N ILE A 30 -9.07 -3.63 -14.78
CA ILE A 30 -8.62 -2.98 -13.55
C ILE A 30 -8.01 -4.04 -12.65
N VAL A 31 -6.76 -3.80 -12.24
CA VAL A 31 -6.06 -4.58 -11.23
C VAL A 31 -6.56 -4.18 -9.84
N THR A 32 -6.65 -2.87 -9.58
CA THR A 32 -7.19 -2.34 -8.33
C THR A 32 -7.51 -0.85 -8.47
N SER A 33 -8.40 -0.36 -7.61
CA SER A 33 -8.66 1.07 -7.43
C SER A 33 -8.43 1.49 -5.97
N LYS A 34 -8.06 2.75 -5.74
CA LYS A 34 -7.86 3.36 -4.42
C LYS A 34 -8.48 4.75 -4.38
N PHE A 35 -9.22 5.04 -3.31
CA PHE A 35 -9.74 6.37 -3.05
C PHE A 35 -8.82 7.10 -2.06
N ASP A 36 -8.35 8.28 -2.45
CA ASP A 36 -7.68 9.22 -1.57
C ASP A 36 -8.72 10.20 -1.01
N GLU A 37 -9.23 9.88 0.18
CA GLU A 37 -10.30 10.63 0.84
C GLU A 37 -9.94 12.09 1.11
N SER A 38 -8.66 12.39 1.34
CA SER A 38 -8.23 13.75 1.66
C SER A 38 -8.34 14.66 0.43
N SER A 39 -7.86 14.18 -0.71
CA SER A 39 -7.85 14.93 -1.97
C SER A 39 -9.10 14.74 -2.83
N GLY A 40 -9.95 13.76 -2.52
CA GLY A 40 -11.11 13.42 -3.35
C GLY A 40 -10.72 12.80 -4.69
N LEU A 41 -9.54 12.19 -4.78
CA LEU A 41 -9.00 11.58 -5.99
C LEU A 41 -9.20 10.06 -5.99
N VAL A 42 -9.48 9.52 -7.17
CA VAL A 42 -9.61 8.09 -7.41
C VAL A 42 -8.46 7.62 -8.30
N TRP A 43 -7.60 6.78 -7.75
CA TRP A 43 -6.51 6.14 -8.46
C TRP A 43 -6.97 4.77 -8.98
N VAL A 44 -6.80 4.52 -10.27
CA VAL A 44 -7.24 3.27 -10.90
C VAL A 44 -6.07 2.67 -11.66
N LEU A 45 -5.62 1.51 -11.20
CA LEU A 45 -4.52 0.77 -11.81
C LEU A 45 -5.10 -0.34 -12.69
N THR A 46 -4.77 -0.33 -13.97
CA THR A 46 -5.04 -1.42 -14.93
C THR A 46 -3.78 -2.23 -15.16
N GLU A 47 -3.86 -3.28 -15.97
CA GLU A 47 -2.71 -4.15 -16.27
C GLU A 47 -1.50 -3.39 -16.83
N ILE A 48 -1.69 -2.29 -17.55
CA ILE A 48 -0.60 -1.53 -18.17
C ILE A 48 -0.64 -0.03 -17.88
N SER A 49 -1.64 0.48 -17.16
CA SER A 49 -1.84 1.92 -17.01
C SER A 49 -2.26 2.33 -15.60
N LEU A 50 -1.94 3.56 -15.23
CA LEU A 50 -2.46 4.22 -14.04
C LEU A 50 -3.29 5.43 -14.48
N TYR A 51 -4.54 5.46 -14.04
CA TYR A 51 -5.45 6.57 -14.26
C TYR A 51 -5.77 7.27 -12.95
N LEU A 52 -6.04 8.57 -13.07
CA LEU A 52 -6.50 9.41 -11.98
C LEU A 52 -7.80 10.08 -12.38
N TYR A 53 -8.81 9.94 -11.52
CA TYR A 53 -10.13 10.52 -11.69
C TYR A 53 -10.51 11.40 -10.50
N SER A 54 -11.37 12.38 -10.74
CA SER A 54 -12.05 13.10 -9.67
C SER A 54 -13.15 12.22 -9.05
N ILE A 55 -13.64 12.60 -7.86
CA ILE A 55 -14.81 11.96 -7.24
C ILE A 55 -16.08 11.99 -8.12
N ASN A 56 -16.14 12.90 -9.10
CA ASN A 56 -17.24 13.00 -10.05
C ASN A 56 -17.04 12.16 -11.33
N GLY A 57 -15.95 11.37 -11.38
CA GLY A 57 -15.62 10.54 -12.55
C GLY A 57 -14.98 11.29 -13.71
N SER A 58 -14.57 12.55 -13.51
CA SER A 58 -13.83 13.28 -14.54
C SER A 58 -12.40 12.74 -14.61
N HIS A 59 -11.95 12.37 -15.80
CA HIS A 59 -10.56 11.96 -16.01
C HIS A 59 -9.62 13.15 -15.83
N LEU A 60 -8.59 12.99 -14.99
CA LEU A 60 -7.63 14.04 -14.65
C LEU A 60 -6.26 13.80 -15.26
N ALA A 61 -5.77 12.56 -15.19
CA ALA A 61 -4.46 12.20 -15.74
C ALA A 61 -4.37 10.71 -16.00
N HIS A 62 -3.47 10.34 -16.90
CA HIS A 62 -3.20 8.96 -17.28
C HIS A 62 -1.71 8.76 -17.53
N ARG A 63 -1.24 7.56 -17.19
CA ARG A 63 0.11 7.12 -17.46
C ARG A 63 0.16 5.64 -17.83
N GLU A 64 0.59 5.35 -19.05
CA GLU A 64 0.87 4.00 -19.53
C GLU A 64 2.28 3.53 -19.10
N PHE A 65 2.42 2.22 -18.87
CA PHE A 65 3.64 1.54 -18.48
C PHE A 65 4.07 0.52 -19.55
N ASN A 66 5.19 0.80 -20.21
CA ASN A 66 5.60 0.03 -21.39
C ASN A 66 6.46 -1.20 -21.08
N LYS A 67 6.81 -1.47 -19.81
CA LYS A 67 7.84 -2.46 -19.45
C LYS A 67 7.29 -3.81 -18.98
N SER A 68 6.20 -3.79 -18.21
CA SER A 68 5.68 -4.98 -17.52
C SER A 68 4.24 -4.73 -17.10
N LYS A 69 3.47 -5.82 -16.92
CA LYS A 69 2.16 -5.73 -16.28
C LYS A 69 2.28 -5.25 -14.84
N THR A 70 1.34 -4.43 -14.42
CA THR A 70 1.20 -3.96 -13.03
C THR A 70 0.58 -5.06 -12.17
N SER A 71 0.69 -4.93 -10.85
CA SER A 71 0.19 -5.94 -9.91
C SER A 71 -0.40 -5.39 -8.62
N SER A 72 0.04 -4.23 -8.15
CA SER A 72 -0.40 -3.67 -6.88
C SER A 72 -0.31 -2.15 -6.86
N LEU A 73 -1.20 -1.51 -6.12
CA LEU A 73 -1.25 -0.06 -5.93
C LEU A 73 -1.37 0.29 -4.44
N SER A 74 -0.59 1.29 -4.00
CA SER A 74 -0.79 1.95 -2.71
C SER A 74 -0.72 3.46 -2.89
N VAL A 75 -1.58 4.21 -2.20
CA VAL A 75 -1.68 5.68 -2.33
C VAL A 75 -1.32 6.32 -1.00
N PHE A 76 -0.50 7.37 -1.03
CA PHE A 76 -0.12 8.11 0.16
C PHE A 76 -1.29 8.95 0.67
N ARG A 77 -1.51 8.93 1.98
CA ARG A 77 -2.56 9.75 2.63
C ARG A 77 -1.93 11.05 3.09
N LEU A 78 -1.98 12.06 2.23
CA LEU A 78 -1.37 13.37 2.48
C LEU A 78 -2.44 14.39 2.87
N SER A 79 -2.05 15.42 3.61
CA SER A 79 -2.95 16.53 3.93
C SER A 79 -3.36 17.30 2.66
N ASN A 80 -4.42 18.09 2.75
CA ASN A 80 -4.93 18.87 1.61
C ASN A 80 -4.01 20.04 1.22
N SER A 81 -3.08 20.41 2.10
CA SER A 81 -2.06 21.42 1.83
C SER A 81 -0.97 20.94 0.86
N GLU A 82 -0.80 19.63 0.70
CA GLU A 82 0.17 19.07 -0.24
C GLU A 82 -0.35 19.18 -1.68
N SER A 83 0.41 19.86 -2.55
CA SER A 83 0.05 20.06 -3.96
C SER A 83 0.33 18.83 -4.83
N ILE A 84 1.28 17.98 -4.39
CA ILE A 84 1.68 16.77 -5.12
C ILE A 84 1.09 15.55 -4.43
N ARG A 85 0.53 14.65 -5.23
CA ARG A 85 -0.07 13.41 -4.74
C ARG A 85 0.75 12.22 -5.18
N TYR A 86 1.12 11.37 -4.22
CA TYR A 86 2.02 10.25 -4.46
C TYR A 86 1.29 8.91 -4.43
N SER A 87 1.75 7.97 -5.24
CA SER A 87 1.35 6.56 -5.18
C SER A 87 2.53 5.65 -5.49
N LEU A 88 2.43 4.39 -5.06
CA LEU A 88 3.38 3.33 -5.39
C LEU A 88 2.67 2.31 -6.28
N VAL A 89 3.33 1.93 -7.37
CA VAL A 89 2.86 0.87 -8.25
C VAL A 89 3.89 -0.25 -8.26
N GLY A 90 3.42 -1.47 -8.01
CA GLY A 90 4.20 -2.70 -8.11
C GLY A 90 3.89 -3.44 -9.39
N PHE A 91 4.86 -4.21 -9.87
CA PHE A 91 4.79 -4.94 -11.15
C PHE A 91 4.95 -6.45 -10.97
N VAL A 92 4.51 -7.20 -11.98
CA VAL A 92 4.65 -8.67 -12.01
C VAL A 92 6.10 -9.15 -12.06
N ASN A 93 7.03 -8.31 -12.51
CA ASN A 93 8.46 -8.61 -12.59
C ASN A 93 9.25 -8.18 -11.33
N GLY A 94 8.59 -7.70 -10.28
CA GLY A 94 9.24 -7.24 -9.05
C GLY A 94 9.63 -5.77 -9.04
N ASN A 95 9.47 -5.04 -10.14
CA ASN A 95 9.75 -3.60 -10.14
C ASN A 95 8.73 -2.86 -9.28
N ILE A 96 9.17 -1.73 -8.70
CA ILE A 96 8.33 -0.80 -7.96
C ILE A 96 8.65 0.60 -8.49
N ILE A 97 7.61 1.39 -8.71
CA ILE A 97 7.75 2.81 -9.08
C ILE A 97 7.00 3.68 -8.08
N LEU A 98 7.54 4.87 -7.86
CA LEU A 98 6.85 5.99 -7.23
C LEU A 98 6.26 6.88 -8.31
N THR A 99 4.98 7.20 -8.19
CA THR A 99 4.29 8.11 -9.09
C THR A 99 3.95 9.41 -8.38
N SER A 100 4.06 10.53 -9.08
CA SER A 100 3.73 11.86 -8.55
C SER A 100 2.75 12.55 -9.49
N TYR A 101 1.52 12.78 -9.06
CA TYR A 101 0.56 13.58 -9.82
C TYR A 101 0.78 15.06 -9.56
N ARG A 102 0.93 15.82 -10.66
CA ARG A 102 1.03 17.28 -10.64
C ARG A 102 -0.19 17.89 -11.30
N ALA A 103 -1.05 18.52 -10.48
CA ALA A 103 -2.31 19.11 -10.93
C ALA A 103 -2.12 20.17 -12.02
N ASP A 104 -1.11 21.04 -11.88
CA ASP A 104 -0.84 22.16 -12.79
C ASP A 104 -0.66 21.75 -14.26
N TYR A 105 -0.19 20.53 -14.48
CA TYR A 105 0.15 19.99 -15.80
C TYR A 105 -0.70 18.76 -16.17
N SER A 106 -1.60 18.34 -15.28
CA SER A 106 -2.47 17.17 -15.47
C SER A 106 -1.72 15.90 -15.91
N PHE A 107 -0.56 15.64 -15.30
CA PHE A 107 0.27 14.48 -15.64
C PHE A 107 0.82 13.78 -14.41
N ILE A 108 1.19 12.52 -14.61
CA ILE A 108 1.78 11.65 -13.59
C ILE A 108 3.26 11.43 -13.95
N GLU A 109 4.15 11.96 -13.11
CA GLU A 109 5.59 11.69 -13.15
C GLU A 109 5.87 10.30 -12.59
N ILE A 110 6.92 9.65 -13.09
CA ILE A 110 7.38 8.34 -12.61
C ILE A 110 8.82 8.45 -12.14
N LYS A 111 9.11 7.86 -10.99
CA LYS A 111 10.45 7.50 -10.55
C LYS A 111 10.52 6.00 -10.31
N GLU A 112 11.35 5.30 -11.07
CA GLU A 112 11.63 3.88 -10.83
C GLU A 112 12.48 3.74 -9.56
N LEU A 113 12.09 2.80 -8.70
CA LEU A 113 12.83 2.49 -7.49
C LEU A 113 13.74 1.28 -7.76
N GLU A 114 14.91 1.25 -7.14
CA GLU A 114 15.84 0.12 -7.19
C GLU A 114 15.30 -1.04 -6.35
N SER A 115 14.22 -1.66 -6.85
CA SER A 115 13.55 -2.79 -6.21
C SER A 115 14.45 -4.00 -6.17
N PRO A 116 14.67 -4.62 -5.01
CA PRO A 116 15.47 -5.83 -4.92
C PRO A 116 14.64 -7.10 -5.23
N HIS A 117 13.32 -6.96 -5.44
CA HIS A 117 12.41 -8.06 -5.74
C HIS A 117 12.59 -8.57 -7.18
N GLN A 118 12.44 -9.87 -7.37
CA GLN A 118 12.50 -10.54 -8.69
C GLN A 118 11.15 -11.17 -9.10
N HIS A 119 10.15 -11.09 -8.22
CA HIS A 119 8.85 -11.73 -8.38
C HIS A 119 7.72 -10.70 -8.23
N LYS A 120 6.51 -11.09 -8.66
CA LYS A 120 5.32 -10.22 -8.65
C LYS A 120 5.15 -9.54 -7.29
N ILE A 121 5.07 -8.21 -7.29
CA ILE A 121 4.73 -7.45 -6.09
C ILE A 121 3.27 -7.72 -5.74
N VAL A 122 3.04 -8.24 -4.54
CA VAL A 122 1.72 -8.63 -4.03
C VAL A 122 1.14 -7.54 -3.14
N SER A 123 1.98 -6.88 -2.33
CA SER A 123 1.52 -5.82 -1.44
C SER A 123 2.51 -4.68 -1.32
N LEU A 124 1.97 -3.48 -1.24
CA LEU A 124 2.64 -2.24 -0.91
C LEU A 124 1.87 -1.61 0.24
N GLN A 125 2.53 -1.38 1.38
CA GLN A 125 1.90 -0.81 2.57
C GLN A 125 2.67 0.40 3.04
N ILE A 126 2.06 1.57 2.88
CA ILE A 126 2.61 2.84 3.34
C ILE A 126 2.34 2.96 4.85
N HIS A 127 3.38 3.28 5.61
CA HIS A 127 3.25 3.53 7.04
C HIS A 127 2.49 4.84 7.28
N GLY A 128 1.76 4.94 8.40
CA GLY A 128 0.93 6.11 8.70
C GLY A 128 1.69 7.44 8.81
N SER A 129 3.01 7.42 9.01
CA SER A 129 3.87 8.61 8.97
C SER A 129 4.17 9.12 7.55
N ASN A 130 3.85 8.36 6.50
CA ASN A 130 4.22 8.61 5.11
C ASN A 130 5.74 8.68 4.84
N THR A 131 6.60 8.35 5.81
CA THR A 131 8.06 8.41 5.68
C THR A 131 8.69 7.07 5.30
N CYS A 132 7.92 5.99 5.36
CA CYS A 132 8.36 4.65 4.98
C CYS A 132 7.20 3.81 4.44
N PHE A 133 7.54 2.74 3.73
CA PHE A 133 6.59 1.73 3.28
C PHE A 133 7.24 0.34 3.27
N THR A 134 6.43 -0.70 3.23
CA THR A 134 6.89 -2.08 3.01
C THR A 134 6.38 -2.59 1.66
N SER A 135 7.20 -3.39 1.00
CA SER A 135 6.81 -4.15 -0.19
C SER A 135 6.96 -5.64 0.09
N SER A 136 6.05 -6.44 -0.46
CA SER A 136 6.13 -7.90 -0.45
C SER A 136 5.89 -8.46 -1.83
N ASP A 137 6.64 -9.50 -2.20
CA ASP A 137 6.45 -10.22 -3.46
C ASP A 137 5.79 -11.60 -3.26
N SER A 138 5.53 -12.28 -4.37
CA SER A 138 4.90 -13.60 -4.39
C SER A 138 5.78 -14.73 -3.87
N ASP A 139 7.07 -14.46 -3.62
CA ASP A 139 8.04 -15.40 -3.04
C ASP A 139 8.27 -15.08 -1.55
N LEU A 140 7.35 -14.32 -0.94
CA LEU A 140 7.35 -13.97 0.48
C LEU A 140 8.55 -13.11 0.92
N ASN A 141 9.28 -12.51 -0.02
CA ASN A 141 10.33 -11.55 0.32
C ASN A 141 9.68 -10.22 0.70
N VAL A 142 10.16 -9.62 1.80
CA VAL A 142 9.67 -8.33 2.29
C VAL A 142 10.82 -7.34 2.37
N THR A 143 10.59 -6.12 1.87
CA THR A 143 11.57 -5.03 1.91
C THR A 143 10.94 -3.82 2.59
N LEU A 144 11.66 -3.21 3.55
CA LEU A 144 11.30 -1.92 4.14
C LEU A 144 11.94 -0.79 3.31
N TRP A 145 11.25 0.31 3.14
CA TRP A 145 11.72 1.45 2.36
C TRP A 145 11.67 2.70 3.22
N THR A 146 12.78 3.42 3.38
CA THR A 146 12.84 4.66 4.17
C THR A 146 13.56 5.77 3.41
N SER A 147 13.33 7.03 3.79
CA SER A 147 13.94 8.21 3.17
C SER A 147 15.44 8.37 3.46
N ILE A 148 15.98 7.66 4.45
CA ILE A 148 17.39 7.70 4.81
C ILE A 148 18.06 6.55 4.07
N GLY A 149 18.82 6.89 3.01
CA GLY A 149 19.42 6.00 2.02
C GLY A 149 20.17 4.78 2.55
N VAL A 150 19.43 3.76 2.97
CA VAL A 150 19.97 2.47 3.36
C VAL A 150 19.07 1.43 2.70
N LEU A 151 19.69 0.66 1.80
CA LEU A 151 19.32 -0.72 1.47
C LEU A 151 18.77 -1.38 2.73
N SER A 152 17.46 -1.32 2.96
CA SER A 152 16.92 -1.95 4.15
C SER A 152 17.12 -3.45 3.94
N PRO A 153 17.70 -4.16 4.92
CA PRO A 153 18.01 -5.56 4.76
C PRO A 153 16.75 -6.31 4.31
N HIS A 154 16.92 -7.29 3.42
CA HIS A 154 15.86 -8.22 3.07
C HIS A 154 15.26 -8.79 4.35
N PHE A 155 14.04 -8.36 4.69
CA PHE A 155 13.32 -8.90 5.81
C PHE A 155 12.76 -10.25 5.34
N ARG A 156 13.41 -11.33 5.73
CA ARG A 156 12.82 -12.67 5.57
C ARG A 156 11.56 -12.73 6.44
N HIS A 157 10.45 -13.20 5.87
CA HIS A 157 9.19 -13.43 6.58
C HIS A 157 9.37 -14.22 7.89
N GLU A 158 10.44 -15.02 7.99
CA GLU A 158 10.88 -15.66 9.23
C GLU A 158 10.92 -14.71 10.44
N LEU A 159 11.30 -13.45 10.26
CA LEU A 159 11.35 -12.44 11.33
C LEU A 159 9.95 -12.04 11.85
N LEU A 160 8.91 -12.16 11.01
CA LEU A 160 7.51 -11.94 11.40
C LEU A 160 6.90 -13.18 12.07
N THR A 161 7.42 -14.37 11.73
CA THR A 161 7.04 -15.64 12.38
C THR A 161 7.83 -15.96 13.64
N ARG A 162 8.74 -15.07 14.05
CA ARG A 162 9.56 -15.25 15.25
C ARG A 162 9.17 -14.23 16.32
N CYS A 163 9.14 -14.70 17.56
CA CYS A 163 8.86 -13.91 18.73
C CYS A 163 9.93 -12.82 18.87
N PRO A 164 9.54 -11.55 18.98
CA PRO A 164 10.48 -10.43 19.06
C PRO A 164 11.28 -10.39 20.38
N ILE A 165 10.90 -11.21 21.37
CA ILE A 165 11.59 -11.27 22.68
C ILE A 165 12.67 -12.36 22.70
N CYS A 166 12.42 -13.51 22.08
CA CYS A 166 13.30 -14.68 22.21
C CYS A 166 13.66 -15.39 20.90
N GLY A 167 13.12 -14.94 19.76
CA GLY A 167 13.42 -15.51 18.44
C GLY A 167 12.80 -16.88 18.13
N SER A 168 12.03 -17.46 19.07
CA SER A 168 11.25 -18.71 18.86
C SER A 168 10.04 -18.47 17.95
N ILE A 169 9.44 -19.51 17.37
CA ILE A 169 8.24 -19.37 16.52
C ILE A 169 7.11 -18.67 17.29
N SER A 170 6.52 -17.63 16.69
CA SER A 170 5.40 -16.89 17.25
C SER A 170 4.10 -17.68 17.08
N SER A 171 3.23 -17.60 18.08
CA SER A 171 1.98 -18.39 18.14
C SER A 171 0.80 -17.61 18.69
N GLU A 172 1.04 -16.45 19.33
CA GLU A 172 0.01 -15.66 19.99
C GLU A 172 0.19 -14.18 19.67
N GLN A 173 -0.91 -13.44 19.55
CA GLN A 173 -0.89 -12.00 19.35
C GLN A 173 -1.09 -11.28 20.69
N CYS A 174 -0.19 -10.35 21.01
CA CYS A 174 -0.33 -9.49 22.18
C CYS A 174 -1.52 -8.53 22.00
N GLN A 175 -2.46 -8.53 22.95
CA GLN A 175 -3.66 -7.68 22.90
C GLN A 175 -3.35 -6.19 23.06
N SER A 176 -2.22 -5.84 23.69
CA SER A 176 -1.84 -4.45 23.96
C SER A 176 -1.11 -3.78 22.79
N CYS A 177 -0.14 -4.48 22.16
CA CYS A 177 0.69 -3.90 21.09
C CYS A 177 0.58 -4.61 19.74
N SER A 178 -0.32 -5.60 19.62
CA SER A 178 -0.58 -6.39 18.41
C SER A 178 0.61 -7.18 17.85
N ARG A 179 1.73 -7.27 18.59
CA ARG A 179 2.91 -8.06 18.21
C ARG A 179 2.66 -9.56 18.39
N HIS A 180 3.14 -10.36 17.45
CA HIS A 180 3.09 -11.82 17.53
C HIS A 180 4.26 -12.36 18.36
N CYS A 181 3.96 -12.99 19.50
CA CYS A 181 4.92 -13.55 20.43
C CYS A 181 4.75 -15.08 20.55
N CYS A 182 5.74 -15.78 21.09
CA CYS A 182 5.57 -17.18 21.46
C CYS A 182 4.84 -17.28 22.81
N LYS A 183 4.24 -18.43 23.11
CA LYS A 183 3.51 -18.66 24.39
C LYS A 183 4.33 -18.37 25.64
N ARG A 184 5.66 -18.52 25.59
CA ARG A 184 6.53 -18.24 26.75
C ARG A 184 6.69 -16.75 27.02
N CYS A 185 6.59 -15.94 25.97
CA CYS A 185 6.80 -14.50 26.02
C CYS A 185 5.49 -13.72 26.00
N CYS A 186 4.36 -14.42 26.06
CA CYS A 186 3.01 -13.89 26.14
C CYS A 186 2.34 -14.47 27.39
N ILE A 187 2.06 -13.64 28.40
CA ILE A 187 1.38 -14.04 29.63
C ILE A 187 0.00 -13.39 29.61
N ASN A 188 -1.05 -14.20 29.70
CA ASN A 188 -2.46 -13.75 29.69
C ASN A 188 -2.78 -12.80 28.52
N GLY A 189 -2.31 -13.14 27.30
CA GLY A 189 -2.56 -12.35 26.10
C GLY A 189 -1.74 -11.05 26.00
N THR A 190 -0.81 -10.80 26.93
CA THR A 190 0.07 -9.61 26.91
C THR A 190 1.53 -10.03 26.84
N CYS A 191 2.33 -9.40 25.96
CA CYS A 191 3.74 -9.74 25.85
C CYS A 191 4.56 -9.20 27.02
N LEU A 192 5.66 -9.88 27.36
CA LEU A 192 6.52 -9.50 28.49
C LEU A 192 7.04 -8.06 28.42
N PHE A 193 7.22 -7.48 27.23
CA PHE A 193 7.55 -6.06 27.08
C PHE A 193 6.43 -5.14 27.60
N CYS A 194 5.18 -5.41 27.23
CA CYS A 194 4.01 -4.66 27.70
C CYS A 194 3.78 -4.88 29.20
N THR A 195 3.99 -6.10 29.70
CA THR A 195 3.90 -6.42 31.14
C THR A 195 4.99 -5.69 31.94
N GLY A 196 6.21 -5.62 31.41
CA GLY A 196 7.29 -4.86 32.04
C GLY A 196 6.98 -3.37 32.13
N LEU A 197 6.42 -2.78 31.06
CA LEU A 197 5.98 -1.38 31.05
C LEU A 197 4.91 -1.07 32.11
N SER A 198 3.98 -2.01 32.38
CA SER A 198 2.96 -1.83 33.43
C SER A 198 3.50 -1.89 34.87
N LEU A 199 4.76 -2.25 35.07
CA LEU A 199 5.42 -2.20 36.39
C LEU A 199 6.14 -0.87 36.65
N TYR A 200 6.28 -0.03 35.62
CA TYR A 200 6.93 1.29 35.69
C TYR A 200 5.94 2.46 35.57
N VAL A 201 4.64 2.17 35.45
CA VAL A 201 3.53 3.13 35.48
C VAL A 201 2.72 2.87 36.73
#